data_AF-A0A6A6YQP2-F1
#
_entry.id   AF-A0A6A6YQP2-F1
#
_cell.length_a   1.000
_cell.length_b   1.000
_cell.length_c   1.000
_cell.angle_alpha   90.00
_cell.angle_beta   90.00
_cell.angle_gamma   90.00
#
_symmetry.space_group_name_H-M   'P 1'
#
loop_
_entity.id
_entity.type
_entity.pdbx_description
1 polymer ?
#
loop_
_entity_poly.entity_id
_entity_poly.type
_entity_poly.pdbx_seq_one_letter_code
_entity_poly.pdbx_strand_id
1 'polypeptide(L)'
;MAENLVSWQTAFWSLVPIALNTMLQPSGRVCGLDPELHTYLTSSPLVCAFDSIVILVRFLASWEYSRSFRFAIHDTLEERFPSPAQPTSGLRTLESATFICWLGFIVGTLPQFIKQHALTGVPWTQAWAWMYLINFSLVEILFFLDNIMGPPSPPARPFYPDPLYPDLIGYRLPTFNRVCSFLALATHFYLVEWTCKSLVALHSEPF
;
A
#
# COMPACT_ATOMS: atom_id res chain seq x y z
N MET A 1 12.76 -25.98 -29.44
CA MET A 1 12.88 -24.63 -28.83
C MET A 1 13.45 -24.85 -27.45
N ALA A 2 14.63 -24.31 -27.15
CA ALA A 2 15.16 -24.35 -25.80
C ALA A 2 14.18 -23.58 -24.89
N GLU A 3 13.65 -24.23 -23.86
CA GLU A 3 12.84 -23.55 -22.86
C GLU A 3 13.76 -22.54 -22.16
N ASN A 4 13.58 -21.25 -22.46
CA ASN A 4 14.23 -20.18 -21.72
C ASN A 4 13.56 -20.06 -20.34
N LEU A 5 13.75 -21.07 -19.51
CA LEU A 5 13.25 -21.10 -18.14
C LEU A 5 14.05 -20.09 -17.32
N VAL A 6 13.35 -19.05 -16.89
CA VAL A 6 13.92 -18.09 -15.95
C VAL A 6 14.20 -18.80 -14.63
N SER A 7 15.41 -18.65 -14.10
CA SER A 7 15.73 -19.21 -12.80
C SER A 7 14.85 -18.57 -11.72
N TRP A 8 14.30 -19.39 -10.81
CA TRP A 8 13.44 -18.89 -9.73
C TRP A 8 14.16 -17.85 -8.86
N GLN A 9 15.49 -17.95 -8.72
CA GLN A 9 16.31 -16.97 -8.02
C GLN A 9 16.20 -15.60 -8.68
N THR A 10 16.26 -15.53 -10.01
CA THR A 10 16.13 -14.25 -10.73
C THR A 10 14.76 -13.63 -10.52
N ALA A 11 13.70 -14.46 -10.57
CA ALA A 11 12.33 -14.00 -10.34
C ALA A 11 12.10 -13.57 -8.88
N PHE A 12 12.70 -14.24 -7.90
CA PHE A 12 12.59 -13.89 -6.49
C PHE A 12 13.37 -12.61 -6.15
N TRP A 13 14.64 -12.54 -6.56
CA TRP A 13 15.51 -11.40 -6.23
C TRP A 13 15.09 -10.10 -6.91
N SER A 14 14.30 -10.15 -7.99
CA SER A 14 13.70 -8.95 -8.56
C SER A 14 12.60 -8.34 -7.68
N LEU A 15 11.93 -9.15 -6.83
CA LEU A 15 10.89 -8.67 -5.92
C LEU A 15 11.45 -7.94 -4.70
N VAL A 16 12.64 -8.34 -4.22
CA VAL A 16 13.27 -7.77 -3.02
C VAL A 16 13.38 -6.23 -3.07
N PRO A 17 13.95 -5.60 -4.12
CA PRO A 17 14.03 -4.14 -4.17
C PRO A 17 12.65 -3.47 -4.23
N ILE A 18 11.68 -4.09 -4.89
CA ILE A 18 10.30 -3.59 -4.97
C ILE A 18 9.62 -3.61 -3.59
N ALA A 19 9.77 -4.71 -2.87
CA ALA A 19 9.27 -4.88 -1.51
C ALA A 19 9.94 -3.89 -0.54
N LEU A 20 11.27 -3.80 -0.57
CA LEU A 20 12.02 -2.88 0.29
C LEU A 20 11.63 -1.42 0.07
N ASN A 21 11.44 -0.99 -1.17
CA ASN A 21 10.99 0.36 -1.46
C ASN A 21 9.61 0.65 -0.86
N THR A 22 8.69 -0.32 -0.92
CA THR A 22 7.37 -0.20 -0.30
C THR A 22 7.46 -0.22 1.24
N MET A 23 8.37 -1.01 1.81
CA MET A 23 8.58 -1.09 3.27
C MET A 23 9.24 0.15 3.87
N LEU A 24 10.06 0.84 3.09
CA LEU A 24 10.80 2.04 3.51
C LEU A 24 10.01 3.33 3.29
N GLN A 25 8.92 3.29 2.51
CA GLN A 25 8.10 4.46 2.30
C GLN A 25 7.38 4.89 3.59
N PRO A 26 7.21 6.19 3.83
CA PRO A 26 6.34 6.66 4.90
C PRO A 26 4.87 6.40 4.51
N SER A 27 4.25 5.34 5.04
CA SER A 27 2.88 4.96 4.65
C SER A 27 1.84 5.04 5.76
N GLY A 28 2.21 5.42 6.99
CA GLY A 28 1.23 5.60 8.08
C GLY A 28 0.46 4.31 8.39
N ARG A 29 -0.85 4.40 8.61
CA ARG A 29 -1.70 3.23 8.87
C ARG A 29 -1.87 2.36 7.64
N VAL A 30 -1.67 1.05 7.80
CA VAL A 30 -1.90 0.02 6.77
C VAL A 30 -3.17 -0.75 7.11
N CYS A 31 -4.17 -0.74 6.21
CA CYS A 31 -5.50 -1.29 6.46
C CYS A 31 -6.18 -0.77 7.77
N GLY A 32 -5.77 0.40 8.28
CA GLY A 32 -6.25 0.95 9.56
C GLY A 32 -5.58 0.37 10.82
N LEU A 33 -4.53 -0.44 10.66
CA LEU A 33 -3.68 -0.90 11.77
C LEU A 33 -2.67 0.18 12.19
N ASP A 34 -2.01 -0.05 13.32
CA ASP A 34 -1.04 0.88 13.91
C ASP A 34 0.10 1.22 12.93
N PRO A 35 0.44 2.51 12.72
CA PRO A 35 1.56 2.92 11.87
C PRO A 35 2.90 2.31 12.25
N GLU A 36 3.14 1.97 13.53
CA GLU A 36 4.39 1.35 13.97
C GLU A 36 4.62 -0.02 13.34
N LEU A 37 3.54 -0.71 12.93
CA LEU A 37 3.62 -2.02 12.29
C LEU A 37 3.81 -1.94 10.77
N HIS A 38 3.82 -0.74 10.18
CA HIS A 38 3.88 -0.51 8.74
C HIS A 38 4.91 -1.40 8.03
N THR A 39 6.19 -1.30 8.41
CA THR A 39 7.29 -2.00 7.73
C THR A 39 7.11 -3.52 7.74
N TYR A 40 6.55 -4.07 8.82
CA TYR A 40 6.27 -5.50 8.92
C TYR A 40 5.08 -5.90 8.06
N LEU A 41 4.00 -5.10 8.10
CA LEU A 41 2.78 -5.36 7.34
C LEU A 41 3.03 -5.28 5.83
N THR A 42 3.76 -4.27 5.37
CA THR A 42 4.09 -4.08 3.95
C THR A 42 5.20 -5.00 3.44
N SER A 43 5.77 -5.86 4.28
CA SER A 43 6.62 -6.96 3.79
C SER A 43 5.80 -8.06 3.11
N SER A 44 4.47 -8.03 3.30
CA SER A 44 3.52 -8.91 2.61
C SER A 44 2.88 -8.16 1.44
N PRO A 45 3.06 -8.64 0.20
CA PRO A 45 2.39 -8.05 -0.97
C PRO A 45 0.87 -8.22 -0.91
N LEU A 46 0.36 -9.28 -0.27
CA LEU A 46 -1.08 -9.44 -0.06
C LEU A 46 -1.64 -8.32 0.82
N VAL A 47 -0.93 -7.98 1.89
CA VAL A 47 -1.34 -6.87 2.77
C VAL A 47 -1.29 -5.55 2.01
N CYS A 48 -0.26 -5.32 1.18
CA CYS A 48 -0.20 -4.16 0.28
C CYS A 48 -1.39 -4.08 -0.69
N ALA A 49 -1.85 -5.22 -1.22
CA ALA A 49 -3.01 -5.27 -2.10
C ALA A 49 -4.31 -4.88 -1.37
N PHE A 50 -4.54 -5.42 -0.17
CA PHE A 50 -5.70 -5.06 0.65
C PHE A 50 -5.65 -3.60 1.11
N ASP A 51 -4.46 -3.10 1.44
CA ASP A 51 -4.26 -1.70 1.81
C ASP A 51 -4.59 -0.76 0.65
N SER A 52 -4.18 -1.12 -0.57
CA SER A 52 -4.56 -0.39 -1.79
C SER A 52 -6.08 -0.30 -1.96
N ILE A 53 -6.80 -1.40 -1.69
CA ILE A 53 -8.28 -1.42 -1.73
C ILE A 53 -8.86 -0.50 -0.66
N VAL A 54 -8.34 -0.53 0.55
CA VAL A 54 -8.77 0.34 1.66
C VAL A 54 -8.59 1.82 1.30
N ILE A 55 -7.43 2.19 0.75
CA ILE A 55 -7.15 3.56 0.28
C ILE A 55 -8.18 3.97 -0.77
N LEU A 56 -8.39 3.15 -1.80
CA LEU A 56 -9.31 3.45 -2.89
C LEU A 56 -10.75 3.58 -2.42
N VAL A 57 -11.24 2.66 -1.59
CA VAL A 57 -12.61 2.68 -1.07
C VAL A 57 -12.84 3.93 -0.22
N ARG A 58 -11.89 4.29 0.65
CA ARG A 58 -12.00 5.52 1.44
C ARG A 58 -11.98 6.76 0.56
N PHE A 59 -11.02 6.85 -0.35
CA PHE A 59 -10.91 7.98 -1.27
C PHE A 59 -12.20 8.18 -2.09
N LEU A 60 -12.74 7.10 -2.66
CA LEU A 60 -13.97 7.14 -3.44
C LEU A 60 -15.19 7.50 -2.57
N ALA A 61 -15.29 6.97 -1.35
CA ALA A 61 -16.35 7.32 -0.41
C ALA A 61 -16.30 8.81 -0.03
N SER A 62 -15.11 9.32 0.28
CA SER A 62 -14.91 10.73 0.63
C SER A 62 -15.11 11.65 -0.58
N TRP A 63 -14.77 11.23 -1.80
CA TRP A 63 -15.05 11.98 -3.02
C TRP A 63 -16.55 12.03 -3.29
N GLU A 64 -17.22 10.87 -3.35
CA GLU A 64 -18.64 10.80 -3.67
C GLU A 64 -19.47 11.66 -2.71
N TYR A 65 -19.09 11.67 -1.43
CA TYR A 65 -19.76 12.48 -0.43
C TYR A 65 -19.43 13.97 -0.51
N SER A 66 -18.14 14.33 -0.47
CA SER A 66 -17.74 15.75 -0.41
C SER A 66 -17.94 16.48 -1.73
N ARG A 67 -18.09 15.73 -2.83
CA ARG A 67 -18.04 16.23 -4.22
C ARG A 67 -16.79 17.06 -4.53
N SER A 68 -15.76 16.94 -3.70
CA SER A 68 -14.51 17.68 -3.79
C SER A 68 -13.35 16.72 -3.76
N PHE A 69 -12.69 16.59 -4.91
CA PHE A 69 -11.51 15.74 -5.07
C PHE A 69 -10.40 16.09 -4.06
N ARG A 70 -10.17 17.40 -3.84
CA ARG A 70 -9.16 17.91 -2.89
C ARG A 70 -9.47 17.49 -1.46
N PHE A 71 -10.73 17.63 -1.05
CA PHE A 71 -11.17 17.24 0.28
C PHE A 71 -11.02 15.74 0.49
N ALA A 72 -11.37 14.92 -0.51
CA ALA A 72 -11.26 13.47 -0.43
C ALA A 72 -9.81 12.99 -0.28
N ILE A 73 -8.86 13.61 -0.97
CA ILE A 73 -7.43 13.33 -0.79
C ILE A 73 -7.01 13.66 0.63
N HIS A 74 -7.27 14.89 1.07
CA HIS A 74 -6.86 15.36 2.38
C HIS A 74 -7.45 14.50 3.51
N ASP A 75 -8.75 14.18 3.46
CA ASP A 75 -9.42 13.30 4.42
C ASP A 75 -8.82 11.88 4.44
N THR A 76 -8.46 11.35 3.26
CA THR A 76 -7.82 10.03 3.16
C THR A 76 -6.42 10.04 3.79
N LEU A 77 -5.64 11.09 3.57
CA LEU A 77 -4.31 11.26 4.15
C LEU A 77 -4.36 11.54 5.66
N GLU A 78 -5.31 12.36 6.12
CA GLU A 78 -5.46 12.73 7.53
C GLU A 78 -5.75 11.52 8.42
N GLU A 79 -6.60 10.59 7.95
CA GLU A 79 -6.76 9.32 8.67
C GLU A 79 -5.48 8.51 8.71
N ARG A 80 -4.83 8.40 7.54
CA ARG A 80 -3.71 7.49 7.36
C ARG A 80 -2.50 7.95 8.17
N PHE A 81 -2.33 9.27 8.27
CA PHE A 81 -1.27 9.94 9.01
C PHE A 81 -1.90 10.84 10.07
N PRO A 82 -2.47 10.25 11.16
CA PRO A 82 -3.04 11.05 12.23
C PRO A 82 -1.93 11.93 12.79
N SER A 83 -2.07 13.25 12.65
CA SER A 83 -1.04 14.19 13.08
C SER A 83 -0.87 14.06 14.60
N PRO A 84 0.33 13.76 15.13
CA PRO A 84 0.59 14.04 16.53
C PRO A 84 0.44 15.55 16.69
N ALA A 85 -0.29 16.01 17.71
CA ALA A 85 -0.55 17.42 17.96
C ALA A 85 0.75 18.23 18.17
N GLN A 86 1.46 18.60 17.10
CA GLN A 86 2.45 19.68 16.99
C GLN A 86 3.04 19.79 15.56
N PRO A 87 2.96 20.96 14.90
CA PRO A 87 3.42 21.13 13.53
C PRO A 87 4.81 21.80 13.51
N THR A 88 5.79 21.22 12.80
CA THR A 88 6.89 21.88 12.05
C THR A 88 8.08 20.95 11.78
N SER A 89 8.37 19.98 12.66
CA SER A 89 9.49 19.03 12.45
C SER A 89 9.13 17.88 11.50
N GLY A 90 7.88 17.41 11.53
CA GLY A 90 7.44 16.23 10.77
C GLY A 90 7.49 16.41 9.25
N LEU A 91 7.10 17.58 8.73
CA LEU A 91 7.02 17.82 7.27
C LEU A 91 8.38 17.70 6.58
N ARG A 92 9.45 18.24 7.16
CA ARG A 92 10.81 18.17 6.58
C ARG A 92 11.40 16.76 6.65
N THR A 93 11.05 16.01 7.69
CA THR A 93 11.41 14.58 7.82
C THR A 93 10.62 13.72 6.82
N LEU A 94 9.34 14.02 6.61
CA LEU A 94 8.49 13.36 5.62
C LEU A 94 9.00 13.64 4.21
N GLU A 95 9.28 14.90 3.88
CA GLU A 95 9.80 15.32 2.58
C GLU A 95 11.16 14.68 2.27
N SER A 96 12.07 14.65 3.24
CA SER A 96 13.36 13.96 3.09
C SER A 96 13.20 12.46 2.90
N ALA A 97 12.25 11.83 3.59
CA ALA A 97 11.96 10.40 3.44
C ALA A 97 11.35 10.09 2.07
N THR A 98 10.39 10.92 1.62
CA THR A 98 9.78 10.83 0.29
C THR A 98 10.83 10.93 -0.81
N PHE A 99 11.75 11.91 -0.76
CA PHE A 99 12.82 12.04 -1.75
C PHE A 99 13.70 10.78 -1.84
N ILE A 100 14.08 10.21 -0.69
CA ILE A 100 14.88 8.98 -0.64
C ILE A 100 14.12 7.80 -1.27
N CYS A 101 12.81 7.70 -1.02
CA CYS A 101 11.96 6.67 -1.60
C CYS A 101 11.82 6.83 -3.11
N TRP A 102 11.68 8.04 -3.63
CA TRP A 102 11.68 8.29 -5.07
C TRP A 102 13.02 7.96 -5.74
N LEU A 103 14.13 8.27 -5.08
CA LEU A 103 15.46 7.89 -5.57
C LEU A 103 15.63 6.36 -5.58
N GLY A 104 15.26 5.69 -4.48
CA GLY A 104 15.24 4.23 -4.36
C GLY A 104 14.31 3.56 -5.39
N PHE A 105 13.20 4.22 -5.70
CA PHE A 105 12.27 3.78 -6.72
C PHE A 105 12.91 3.83 -8.12
N ILE A 106 13.46 4.98 -8.50
CA ILE A 106 14.03 5.18 -9.85
C ILE A 106 15.26 4.31 -10.08
N VAL A 107 16.14 4.18 -9.09
CA VAL A 107 17.42 3.44 -9.22
C VAL A 107 17.24 1.94 -8.99
N GLY A 108 16.39 1.56 -8.04
CA GLY A 108 16.24 0.16 -7.61
C GLY A 108 14.98 -0.50 -8.14
N THR A 109 13.82 0.02 -7.76
CA THR A 109 12.51 -0.63 -8.00
C THR A 109 12.15 -0.67 -9.48
N LEU A 110 12.22 0.47 -10.16
CA LEU A 110 11.76 0.63 -11.53
C LEU A 110 12.53 -0.26 -12.53
N PRO A 111 13.87 -0.30 -12.53
CA PRO A 111 14.60 -1.20 -13.43
C PRO A 111 14.29 -2.68 -13.17
N GLN A 112 14.10 -3.06 -11.91
CA GLN A 112 13.80 -4.45 -11.53
C GLN A 112 12.37 -4.82 -11.92
N PHE A 113 11.42 -3.91 -11.77
CA PHE A 113 10.05 -4.07 -12.23
C PHE A 113 9.97 -4.25 -13.76
N ILE A 114 10.68 -3.40 -14.52
CA ILE A 114 10.78 -3.48 -15.98
C ILE A 114 11.41 -4.83 -16.39
N LYS A 115 12.55 -5.18 -15.77
CA LYS A 115 13.23 -6.46 -16.01
C LYS A 115 12.28 -7.62 -15.77
N GLN A 116 11.54 -7.60 -14.66
CA GLN A 116 10.61 -8.67 -14.30
C GLN A 116 9.41 -8.79 -15.26
N HIS A 117 8.95 -7.68 -15.82
CA HIS A 117 7.87 -7.68 -16.83
C HIS A 117 8.35 -8.05 -18.23
N ALA A 118 9.65 -7.94 -18.50
CA ALA A 118 10.26 -8.47 -19.72
C ALA A 118 10.41 -10.01 -19.67
N LEU A 119 10.36 -10.62 -18.48
CA LEU A 119 10.38 -12.07 -18.32
C LEU A 119 9.02 -12.68 -18.67
N THR A 120 9.02 -13.74 -19.46
CA THR A 120 7.82 -14.54 -19.76
C THR A 120 7.74 -15.76 -18.85
N GLY A 121 6.53 -16.27 -18.59
CA GLY A 121 6.34 -17.51 -17.81
C GLY A 121 6.37 -17.35 -16.28
N VAL A 122 6.44 -16.12 -15.74
CA VAL A 122 6.43 -15.85 -14.28
C VAL A 122 5.24 -14.97 -13.85
N PRO A 123 3.99 -15.32 -14.21
CA PRO A 123 2.82 -14.46 -13.98
C PRO A 123 2.55 -14.20 -12.50
N TRP A 124 2.81 -15.19 -11.64
CA TRP A 124 2.65 -15.03 -10.19
C TRP A 124 3.60 -13.97 -9.66
N THR A 125 4.90 -14.07 -9.95
CA THR A 125 5.92 -13.09 -9.57
C THR A 125 5.50 -11.68 -10.01
N GLN A 126 5.05 -11.52 -11.26
CA GLN A 126 4.53 -10.26 -11.78
C GLN A 126 3.34 -9.74 -10.98
N ALA A 127 2.38 -10.59 -10.61
CA ALA A 127 1.26 -10.21 -9.75
C ALA A 127 1.75 -9.69 -8.38
N TRP A 128 2.68 -10.39 -7.73
CA TRP A 128 3.25 -9.94 -6.44
C TRP A 128 3.95 -8.57 -6.56
N ALA A 129 4.67 -8.32 -7.66
CA ALA A 129 5.29 -7.02 -7.92
C ALA A 129 4.26 -5.90 -8.07
N TRP A 130 3.15 -6.15 -8.79
CA TRP A 130 2.07 -5.19 -8.93
C TRP A 130 1.41 -4.84 -7.60
N MET A 131 1.21 -5.81 -6.72
CA MET A 131 0.60 -5.56 -5.40
C MET A 131 1.42 -4.57 -4.56
N TYR A 132 2.75 -4.70 -4.59
CA TYR A 132 3.64 -3.70 -3.98
C TYR A 132 3.57 -2.36 -4.68
N LEU A 133 3.71 -2.36 -6.01
CA LEU A 133 3.82 -1.15 -6.81
C LEU A 133 2.56 -0.29 -6.75
N ILE A 134 1.38 -0.92 -6.78
CA ILE A 134 0.10 -0.21 -6.66
C ILE A 134 0.01 0.49 -5.31
N ASN A 135 0.36 -0.21 -4.22
CA ASN A 135 0.29 0.38 -2.89
C ASN A 135 1.24 1.57 -2.75
N PHE A 136 2.49 1.40 -3.19
CA PHE A 136 3.47 2.49 -3.23
C PHE A 136 2.95 3.68 -4.04
N SER A 137 2.47 3.41 -5.25
CA SER A 137 2.03 4.44 -6.18
C SER A 137 0.81 5.21 -5.65
N LEU A 138 -0.18 4.54 -5.04
CA LEU A 138 -1.37 5.19 -4.49
C LEU A 138 -1.01 6.18 -3.38
N VAL A 139 -0.15 5.78 -2.46
CA VAL A 139 0.25 6.62 -1.32
C VAL A 139 1.04 7.85 -1.81
N GLU A 140 2.02 7.64 -2.69
CA GLU A 140 2.83 8.72 -3.25
C GLU A 140 2.01 9.67 -4.13
N ILE A 141 1.08 9.15 -4.94
CA ILE A 141 0.18 9.97 -5.75
C ILE A 141 -0.72 10.82 -4.86
N LEU A 142 -1.27 10.27 -3.77
CA LEU A 142 -2.09 11.05 -2.84
C LEU A 142 -1.29 12.20 -2.22
N PHE A 143 -0.09 11.94 -1.72
CA PHE A 143 0.79 12.99 -1.18
C PHE A 143 1.17 14.03 -2.23
N PHE A 144 1.53 13.60 -3.44
CA PHE A 144 1.87 14.50 -4.53
C PHE A 144 0.69 15.41 -4.89
N LEU A 145 -0.51 14.85 -4.99
CA LEU A 145 -1.72 15.60 -5.31
C LEU A 145 -2.10 16.56 -4.16
N ASP A 146 -2.00 16.14 -2.90
CA ASP A 146 -2.26 17.00 -1.74
C ASP A 146 -1.31 18.20 -1.71
N ASN A 147 -0.01 17.95 -1.89
CA ASN A 147 1.01 19.00 -1.97
C ASN A 147 0.76 19.99 -3.11
N ILE A 148 0.29 19.53 -4.28
CA ILE A 148 -0.04 20.40 -5.42
C ILE A 148 -1.33 21.18 -5.17
N MET A 149 -2.34 20.54 -4.60
CA MET A 149 -3.68 21.12 -4.48
C MET A 149 -3.82 22.05 -3.28
N GLY A 150 -2.93 21.90 -2.28
CA GLY A 150 -2.96 22.64 -1.04
C GLY A 150 -4.15 22.27 -0.16
N PRO A 151 -4.22 22.83 1.06
CA PRO A 151 -5.29 22.53 1.99
C PRO A 151 -6.65 22.89 1.35
N PRO A 152 -7.69 22.05 1.54
CA PRO A 152 -9.01 22.37 1.04
C PRO A 152 -9.48 23.70 1.65
N SER A 153 -10.08 24.56 0.82
CA SER A 153 -10.79 25.73 1.35
C SER A 153 -11.89 25.23 2.29
N PRO A 154 -12.13 25.91 3.43
CA PRO A 154 -13.25 25.55 4.29
C PRO A 154 -14.52 25.51 3.43
N PRO A 155 -15.35 24.47 3.57
CA PRO A 155 -16.48 24.26 2.66
C PRO A 155 -17.36 25.51 2.64
N ALA A 156 -17.71 25.98 1.43
CA ALA A 156 -18.48 27.21 1.20
C ALA A 156 -19.91 27.17 1.80
N ARG A 157 -20.34 26.01 2.29
CA ARG A 157 -21.53 25.85 3.13
C ARG A 157 -21.11 25.17 4.43
N PRO A 158 -21.64 25.58 5.59
CA PRO A 158 -21.52 24.77 6.79
C PRO A 158 -22.04 23.38 6.44
N PHE A 159 -21.14 22.41 6.59
CA PHE A 159 -21.42 21.00 6.41
C PHE A 159 -22.54 20.65 7.39
N TYR A 160 -23.80 20.65 6.95
CA TYR A 160 -24.78 19.84 7.64
C TYR A 160 -24.37 18.41 7.32
N PRO A 161 -23.89 17.63 8.30
CA PRO A 161 -23.70 16.23 8.04
C PRO A 161 -25.07 15.71 7.59
N ASP A 162 -25.15 15.26 6.34
CA ASP A 162 -26.14 14.24 6.03
C ASP A 162 -25.92 13.17 7.09
N PRO A 163 -26.94 12.74 7.85
CA PRO A 163 -26.78 11.72 8.89
C PRO A 163 -26.02 10.48 8.39
N LEU A 164 -26.04 10.22 7.09
CA LEU A 164 -25.29 9.13 6.45
C LEU A 164 -23.76 9.28 6.50
N TYR A 165 -23.21 10.49 6.53
CA TYR A 165 -21.75 10.71 6.52
C TYR A 165 -21.02 10.35 7.80
N PRO A 166 -21.43 10.86 8.99
CA PRO A 166 -20.80 10.45 10.24
C PRO A 166 -20.98 8.94 10.45
N ASP A 167 -22.04 8.32 9.94
CA ASP A 167 -22.20 6.87 9.96
C ASP A 167 -21.21 6.15 9.01
N LEU A 168 -21.03 6.64 7.79
CA LEU A 168 -20.12 6.05 6.82
C LEU A 168 -18.66 6.14 7.29
N ILE A 169 -18.21 7.33 7.71
CA ILE A 169 -16.83 7.56 8.15
C ILE A 169 -16.61 7.05 9.58
N GLY A 170 -17.54 7.27 10.50
CA GLY A 170 -17.39 6.92 11.90
C GLY A 170 -17.59 5.44 12.20
N TYR A 171 -18.38 4.72 11.39
CA TYR A 171 -18.72 3.33 11.67
C TYR A 171 -18.37 2.37 10.53
N ARG A 172 -18.81 2.66 9.30
CA ARG A 172 -18.68 1.70 8.19
C ARG A 172 -17.25 1.55 7.67
N LEU A 173 -16.53 2.64 7.43
CA LEU A 173 -15.15 2.61 6.95
C LEU A 173 -14.19 1.96 7.96
N PRO A 174 -14.23 2.26 9.27
CA PRO A 174 -13.41 1.55 10.25
C PRO A 174 -13.73 0.05 10.33
N THR A 175 -15.01 -0.33 10.20
CA THR A 175 -15.42 -1.73 10.15
C THR A 175 -14.86 -2.41 8.89
N PHE A 176 -14.96 -1.76 7.74
CA PHE A 176 -14.38 -2.23 6.48
C PHE A 176 -12.87 -2.43 6.60
N ASN A 177 -12.16 -1.45 7.16
CA ASN A 177 -10.72 -1.52 7.40
C ASN A 177 -10.33 -2.72 8.28
N ARG A 178 -11.10 -2.97 9.35
CA ARG A 178 -10.89 -4.14 10.23
C ARG A 178 -11.11 -5.45 9.50
N VAL A 179 -12.15 -5.55 8.66
CA VAL A 179 -12.41 -6.74 7.85
C VAL A 179 -11.28 -6.96 6.84
N CYS A 180 -10.86 -5.93 6.11
CA CYS A 180 -9.73 -6.00 5.19
C CYS A 180 -8.43 -6.40 5.90
N SER A 181 -8.14 -5.81 7.07
CA SER A 181 -6.99 -6.17 7.89
C SER A 181 -7.01 -7.65 8.28
N PHE A 182 -8.15 -8.13 8.78
CA PHE A 182 -8.30 -9.53 9.18
C PHE A 182 -8.10 -10.47 7.99
N LEU A 183 -8.75 -10.19 6.86
CA LEU A 183 -8.61 -11.00 5.65
C LEU A 183 -7.18 -10.99 5.11
N ALA A 184 -6.52 -9.83 5.11
CA ALA A 184 -5.13 -9.70 4.66
C ALA A 184 -4.18 -10.54 5.51
N LEU A 185 -4.29 -10.44 6.84
CA LEU A 185 -3.47 -11.20 7.78
C LEU A 185 -3.77 -12.69 7.70
N ALA A 186 -5.04 -13.09 7.68
CA ALA A 186 -5.45 -14.49 7.57
C ALA A 186 -4.91 -15.13 6.27
N THR A 187 -5.02 -14.41 5.14
CA THR A 187 -4.51 -14.89 3.85
C THR A 187 -2.99 -14.99 3.86
N HIS A 188 -2.30 -14.01 4.47
CA HIS A 188 -0.84 -14.05 4.62
C HIS A 188 -0.38 -15.25 5.46
N PHE A 189 -0.97 -15.45 6.64
CA PHE A 189 -0.61 -16.57 7.52
C PHE A 189 -0.90 -17.93 6.87
N TYR A 190 -2.06 -18.06 6.21
CA TYR A 190 -2.39 -19.27 5.46
C TYR A 190 -1.36 -19.58 4.38
N LEU A 191 -0.91 -18.55 3.64
CA LEU A 191 0.06 -18.73 2.58
C LEU A 191 1.46 -19.08 3.11
N VAL A 192 1.87 -18.50 4.23
CA VAL A 192 3.11 -18.87 4.93
C VAL A 192 3.03 -20.32 5.40
N GLU A 193 1.94 -20.71 6.05
CA GLU A 193 1.73 -22.09 6.51
C GLU A 193 1.77 -23.09 5.35
N TRP A 194 1.06 -22.79 4.26
CA TRP A 194 1.05 -23.59 3.05
C TRP A 194 2.45 -23.73 2.44
N THR A 195 3.21 -22.64 2.40
CA THR A 195 4.59 -22.64 1.91
C THR A 195 5.49 -23.52 2.77
N CYS A 196 5.41 -23.38 4.10
CA CYS A 196 6.16 -24.23 5.03
C CYS A 196 5.84 -25.71 4.85
N LYS A 197 4.55 -26.07 4.77
CA LYS A 197 4.13 -27.46 4.54
C LYS A 197 4.65 -28.01 3.21
N SER A 198 4.60 -27.20 2.15
CA SER A 198 5.09 -27.57 0.83
C SER A 198 6.60 -27.81 0.81
N LEU A 199 7.37 -26.98 1.51
CA LEU A 199 8.82 -27.13 1.63
C LEU A 199 9.21 -28.40 2.41
N VAL A 200 8.47 -28.72 3.48
CA VAL A 200 8.70 -29.96 4.23
C VAL A 200 8.40 -31.19 3.38
N ALA A 201 7.28 -31.17 2.64
CA ALA A 201 6.89 -32.27 1.76
C ALA A 201 7.95 -32.56 0.67
N LEU A 202 8.52 -31.52 0.07
CA LEU A 202 9.61 -31.64 -0.92
C LEU A 202 10.87 -32.28 -0.34
N HIS A 203 11.13 -32.13 0.96
CA HIS A 203 12.31 -32.70 1.62
C HIS A 203 12.09 -34.14 2.12
N SER A 204 10.82 -34.57 2.24
CA SER A 204 10.46 -35.91 2.73
C SER A 204 10.36 -36.99 1.65
N GLU A 205 10.37 -36.62 0.37
CA GLU A 205 10.40 -37.58 -0.75
C GLU A 205 11.83 -38.17 -0.88
N PRO A 206 12.03 -39.49 -0.67
CA PRO A 206 13.34 -40.11 -0.87
C PRO A 206 13.69 -40.14 -2.36
N PHE A 207 14.90 -39.67 -2.68
CA PHE A 207 15.50 -39.73 -4.03
C PHE A 207 15.62 -41.16 -4.57
#